data_AF-A0A5E4J6V2-F1
#
_entry.id   AF-A0A5E4J6V2-F1
#
_cell.length_a   1.000
_cell.length_b   1.000
_cell.length_c   1.000
_cell.angle_alpha   90.00
_cell.angle_beta   90.00
_cell.angle_gamma   90.00
#
_symmetry.space_group_name_H-M   'P 1'
#
loop_
_entity.id
_entity.type
_entity.pdbx_description
1 polymer ?
#
loop_
_entity_poly.entity_id
_entity_poly.type
_entity_poly.pdbx_seq_one_letter_code
_entity_poly.pdbx_strand_id
1 'polypeptide(L)' 'MERINGEIRDREKTMRGLKKKDTTILQGMQVFHNFIRPHEGLDGKTPAEACGIEIKGENKWITLIQNASVKERAE' A
#
# COMPACT_ATOMS: atom_id res chain seq x y z
N MET A 1 -6.63 -7.18 -8.91
CA MET A 1 -7.00 -7.89 -7.66
C MET A 1 -6.31 -9.24 -7.50
N GLU A 2 -6.04 -10.00 -8.56
CA GLU A 2 -5.38 -11.31 -8.42
C GLU A 2 -3.95 -11.23 -7.88
N ARG A 3 -3.15 -10.23 -8.30
CA ARG A 3 -1.76 -10.04 -7.84
C ARG A 3 -1.67 -9.85 -6.31
N ILE A 4 -2.46 -8.93 -5.74
CA ILE A 4 -2.41 -8.65 -4.30
C ILE A 4 -2.89 -9.84 -3.46
N ASN A 5 -3.89 -10.59 -3.93
CA ASN A 5 -4.37 -11.79 -3.24
C ASN A 5 -3.31 -12.89 -3.20
N GLY A 6 -2.53 -13.06 -4.28
CA GLY A 6 -1.37 -13.95 -4.29
C GLY A 6 -0.33 -13.57 -3.23
N GLU A 7 0.04 -12.28 -3.16
CA GLU A 7 1.00 -11.80 -2.16
C GLU A 7 0.53 -11.98 -0.71
N ILE A 8 -0.77 -11.77 -0.46
CA ILE A 8 -1.37 -12.00 0.86
C ILE A 8 -1.29 -13.48 1.22
N ARG A 9 -1.63 -14.38 0.29
CA ARG A 9 -1.60 -15.82 0.53
C ARG A 9 -0.19 -16.35 0.81
N ASP A 10 0.82 -15.86 0.09
CA ASP A 10 2.21 -16.25 0.32
C ASP A 10 2.74 -15.74 1.68
N ARG A 11 2.32 -14.54 2.08
CA ARG A 11 2.64 -13.99 3.41
C ARG A 11 1.84 -14.67 4.52
N GLU A 12 0.60 -15.06 4.29
CA GLU A 12 -0.20 -15.81 5.28
C GLU A 12 0.47 -17.14 5.63
N LYS A 13 1.07 -17.79 4.63
CA LYS A 13 1.79 -19.06 4.81
C LYS A 13 3.03 -18.91 5.68
N THR A 14 3.81 -17.85 5.48
CA THR A 14 5.17 -17.71 6.04
C THR A 14 5.26 -16.76 7.24
N MET A 15 4.38 -15.75 7.32
CA MET A 15 4.46 -14.68 8.30
C MET A 15 3.69 -14.99 9.58
N ARG A 16 4.35 -14.80 10.73
CA ARG A 16 3.72 -14.93 12.04
C ARG A 16 2.82 -13.71 12.30
N GLY A 17 1.64 -13.94 12.87
CA GLY A 17 0.70 -12.87 13.27
C GLY A 17 -0.32 -12.46 12.21
N LEU A 18 -0.24 -12.98 10.97
CA LEU A 18 -1.22 -12.67 9.92
C LEU A 18 -2.58 -13.37 10.10
N LYS A 19 -2.62 -14.45 10.90
CA LYS A 19 -3.86 -15.20 11.20
C LYS A 19 -4.78 -14.52 12.21
N LYS A 20 -4.38 -13.38 12.77
CA LYS A 20 -5.22 -12.54 13.63
C LYS A 20 -6.06 -11.63 12.75
N LYS A 21 -7.38 -11.58 12.99
CA LYS A 21 -8.31 -10.76 12.18
C LYS A 21 -8.00 -9.26 12.28
N ASP A 22 -7.73 -8.75 13.48
CA ASP A 22 -7.35 -7.36 13.73
C ASP A 22 -5.85 -7.12 13.61
N THR A 23 -5.29 -7.43 12.45
CA THR A 23 -3.88 -7.13 12.16
C THR A 23 -3.76 -5.92 11.24
N THR A 24 -3.00 -4.92 11.67
CA THR A 24 -2.62 -3.76 10.84
C THR A 24 -1.69 -4.14 9.69
N ILE A 25 -1.14 -5.36 9.70
CA ILE A 25 -0.25 -5.85 8.64
C ILE A 25 -0.97 -5.91 7.29
N LEU A 26 -2.22 -6.38 7.24
CA LEU A 26 -2.99 -6.48 5.99
C LEU A 26 -3.25 -5.09 5.38
N GLN A 27 -3.60 -4.11 6.21
CA GLN A 27 -3.77 -2.73 5.78
C GLN A 27 -2.45 -2.14 5.27
N GLY A 28 -1.34 -2.35 5.98
CA GLY A 28 -0.02 -1.92 5.55
C GLY A 28 0.41 -2.52 4.21
N MET A 29 0.09 -3.79 3.97
CA MET A 29 0.35 -4.46 2.69
C MET A 29 -0.45 -3.85 1.54
N GLN A 30 -1.72 -3.49 1.77
CA GLN A 30 -2.54 -2.80 0.77
C GLN A 30 -1.96 -1.43 0.41
N VAL A 31 -1.57 -0.64 1.41
CA VAL A 31 -0.93 0.67 1.19
C VAL A 31 0.35 0.51 0.39
N PHE A 32 1.21 -0.44 0.77
CA PHE A 32 2.46 -0.70 0.06
C PHE A 32 2.23 -1.12 -1.40
N HIS A 33 1.28 -2.01 -1.66
CA HIS A 33 0.97 -2.47 -3.01
C HIS A 33 0.41 -1.34 -3.89
N ASN A 34 -0.45 -0.49 -3.33
CA ASN A 34 -1.13 0.55 -4.11
C ASN A 34 -0.26 1.76 -4.42
N PHE A 35 0.61 2.17 -3.48
CA PHE A 35 1.28 3.48 -3.55
C PHE A 35 2.80 3.42 -3.75
N ILE A 36 3.43 2.27 -3.50
CA ILE A 36 4.90 2.19 -3.38
C ILE A 36 5.48 1.16 -4.31
N ARG A 37 4.88 -0.03 -4.40
CA ARG A 37 5.37 -1.09 -5.26
C ARG A 37 5.02 -0.79 -6.73
N PRO A 38 6.02 -0.65 -7.62
CA PRO A 38 5.76 -0.54 -9.06
C PRO A 38 5.17 -1.85 -9.58
N HIS A 39 4.18 -1.76 -10.45
CA HIS A 39 3.53 -2.92 -11.04
C HIS A 39 3.98 -3.08 -12.50
N GLU A 40 4.60 -4.20 -12.82
CA GLU A 40 5.13 -4.47 -14.17
C GLU A 40 4.05 -4.41 -15.25
N GLY A 41 2.83 -4.87 -14.94
CA GLY A 41 1.69 -4.81 -15.86
C GLY A 41 1.05 -3.42 -15.99
N LEU A 42 1.58 -2.41 -15.30
CA LEU A 42 1.16 -1.01 -15.41
C LEU A 42 2.33 -0.13 -15.91
N ASP A 43 3.22 -0.69 -16.72
CA ASP A 43 4.43 -0.02 -17.23
C ASP A 43 5.33 0.53 -16.10
N GLY A 44 5.41 -0.20 -14.99
CA GLY A 44 6.18 0.21 -13.81
C GLY A 44 5.49 1.24 -12.93
N LYS A 45 4.26 1.68 -13.27
CA LYS A 45 3.46 2.54 -12.41
C LYS A 45 2.87 1.77 -11.24
N THR A 46 2.66 2.45 -10.14
CA THR A 46 1.86 1.93 -9.03
C THR A 46 0.37 1.95 -9.41
N PRO A 47 -0.48 1.10 -8.80
CA PRO A 47 -1.92 1.16 -8.99
C PRO A 47 -2.52 2.56 -8.73
N ALA A 48 -2.00 3.28 -7.73
CA ALA A 48 -2.42 4.66 -7.45
C ALA A 48 -2.05 5.63 -8.58
N GLU A 49 -0.83 5.55 -9.10
CA GLU A 49 -0.36 6.38 -10.22
C GLU A 49 -1.15 6.08 -11.50
N ALA A 50 -1.51 4.82 -11.76
CA ALA A 50 -2.36 4.45 -12.90
C ALA A 50 -3.77 5.04 -12.80
N CYS A 51 -4.28 5.24 -11.57
CA CYS A 51 -5.54 5.93 -11.30
C CYS A 51 -5.40 7.47 -11.24
N GLY A 52 -4.23 8.03 -11.52
CA GLY A 52 -3.98 9.48 -11.47
C GLY A 52 -3.73 10.05 -10.07
N ILE A 53 -3.52 9.20 -9.06
CA ILE A 53 -3.15 9.62 -7.71
C ILE A 53 -1.63 9.63 -7.61
N GLU A 54 -1.04 10.81 -7.74
CA GLU A 54 0.40 11.00 -7.73
C GLU A 54 0.92 11.37 -6.34
N ILE A 55 1.97 10.69 -5.89
CA ILE A 55 2.72 11.06 -4.68
C ILE A 55 3.94 11.86 -5.14
N LYS A 56 3.88 13.19 -4.98
CA LYS A 56 4.88 14.13 -5.49
C LYS A 56 6.12 14.30 -4.59
N GLY A 57 6.27 13.48 -3.55
CA GLY A 57 7.41 13.57 -2.64
C GLY A 57 8.52 12.57 -2.98
N GLU A 58 9.77 12.97 -2.72
CA GLU A 58 10.95 12.13 -2.92
C GLU A 58 10.87 10.84 -2.07
N ASN A 59 10.40 10.97 -0.82
CA ASN A 59 10.14 9.82 0.04
C ASN A 59 8.64 9.52 0.10
N LYS A 60 8.21 8.54 -0.72
CA LYS A 60 6.80 8.13 -0.83
C LYS A 60 6.15 7.79 0.52
N TRP A 61 6.88 7.17 1.45
CA TRP A 61 6.36 6.84 2.79
C TRP A 61 6.09 8.07 3.64
N ILE A 62 7.05 8.98 3.72
CA ILE A 62 6.91 10.21 4.52
C ILE A 62 5.75 11.05 3.98
N THR A 63 5.66 11.19 2.65
CA THR A 63 4.59 11.97 2.01
C THR A 63 3.22 11.36 2.25
N LEU A 64 3.08 10.02 2.21
CA LEU A 64 1.82 9.36 2.57
C LEU A 64 1.39 9.66 4.00
N ILE A 65 2.33 9.58 4.95
CA ILE A 65 2.07 9.85 6.38
C ILE A 65 1.67 11.31 6.56
N GLN A 66 2.42 12.25 5.97
CA GLN A 66 2.12 13.68 6.05
C GLN A 66 0.74 14.00 5.46
N ASN A 67 0.41 13.45 4.28
CA ASN A 67 -0.89 13.65 3.65
C ASN A 67 -2.05 13.12 4.51
N ALA A 68 -1.86 12.01 5.21
CA ALA A 68 -2.84 11.47 6.15
C ALA A 68 -2.99 12.38 7.40
N SER A 69 -1.87 12.84 7.98
CA SER A 69 -1.87 13.69 9.18
C SER A 69 -2.41 15.10 8.94
N VAL A 70 -2.32 15.63 7.72
CA VAL A 70 -2.89 16.95 7.37
C VAL A 70 -4.41 16.94 7.45
N LYS A 71 -5.05 15.81 7.11
CA LYS A 71 -6.51 15.70 7.10
C LYS A 71 -7.12 15.78 8.51
N GLU A 72 -6.42 15.26 9.52
CA GLU A 72 -6.85 15.27 10.93
C GLU A 72 -6.77 16.67 11.59
N ARG A 73 -6.08 17.64 10.96
CA ARG A 73 -5.97 19.03 11.46
C ARG A 73 -6.97 19.99 10.82
N ALA A 74 -7.68 19.56 9.78
CA ALA A 74 -8.62 20.39 9.03
C ALA A 74 -10.09 20.18 9.46
N GLU A 75 -10.33 19.28 10.41
CA GLU A 75 -11.59 19.08 11.15
C GLU A 75 -11.48 19.64 12.57
#